data_AF-A0A2V9CZ36-F1
#
_entry.id   AF-A0A2V9CZ36-F1
#
_cell.length_a   1.000
_cell.length_b   1.000
_cell.length_c   1.000
_cell.angle_alpha   90.00
_cell.angle_beta   90.00
_cell.angle_gamma   90.00
#
_symmetry.space_group_name_H-M   'P 1'
#
loop_
_entity.id
_entity.type
_entity.pdbx_description
1 polymer ?
#
loop_
_entity_poly.entity_id
_entity_poly.type
_entity_poly.pdbx_seq_one_letter_code
_entity_poly.pdbx_strand_id
1 'polypeptide(L)'
;MDDAERHLPIAEIERWLLAALCAPAPDRQTRAEILERLAAHTFAIPDHEVIFRALVKMPHATAKHIRETLSARLTRLGFPDIDVEPIFGLAPPSAEKIRTLLHLLGR
;
A
#
# COMPACT_ATOMS: atom_id res chain seq x y z
N MET A 1 30.13 -2.60 -12.18
CA MET A 1 29.74 -3.54 -11.12
C MET A 1 28.89 -2.74 -10.17
N ASP A 2 27.59 -2.79 -10.44
CA ASP A 2 26.55 -1.96 -9.86
C ASP A 2 26.28 -2.43 -8.43
N ASP A 3 26.88 -1.73 -7.47
CA ASP A 3 26.77 -1.90 -6.02
C ASP A 3 25.41 -1.43 -5.48
N ALA A 4 24.33 -1.65 -6.24
CA ALA A 4 22.97 -1.46 -5.76
C ALA A 4 22.51 -2.78 -5.14
N GLU A 5 23.19 -3.20 -4.07
CA GLU A 5 22.70 -4.25 -3.19
C GLU A 5 21.34 -3.79 -2.65
N ARG A 6 20.28 -4.37 -3.22
CA ARG A 6 18.92 -3.83 -3.34
C ARG A 6 18.17 -3.77 -2.01
N HIS A 7 18.60 -2.92 -1.10
CA HIS A 7 17.76 -2.48 0.00
C HIS A 7 16.72 -1.52 -0.58
N LEU A 8 15.55 -2.06 -0.94
CA LEU A 8 14.38 -1.22 -1.19
C LEU A 8 14.15 -0.39 0.08
N PRO A 9 14.09 0.95 -0.01
CA PRO A 9 13.78 1.76 1.15
C PRO A 9 12.41 1.37 1.69
N ILE A 10 12.23 1.47 3.01
CA ILE A 10 10.96 1.12 3.69
C ILE A 10 9.76 1.79 3.03
N ALA A 11 9.90 3.05 2.61
CA ALA A 11 8.90 3.80 1.86
C ALA A 11 8.45 3.09 0.56
N GLU A 12 9.38 2.50 -0.20
CA GLU A 12 9.02 1.77 -1.42
C GLU A 12 8.30 0.46 -1.07
N ILE A 13 8.72 -0.24 0.00
CA ILE A 13 8.04 -1.45 0.48
C ILE A 13 6.59 -1.13 0.87
N GLU A 14 6.38 -0.07 1.66
CA GLU A 14 5.05 0.44 2.03
C GLU A 14 4.21 0.71 0.79
N ARG A 15 4.77 1.43 -0.20
CA ARG A 15 4.06 1.75 -1.44
C ARG A 15 3.61 0.51 -2.21
N TRP A 16 4.48 -0.50 -2.32
CA TRP A 16 4.12 -1.76 -2.97
C TRP A 16 3.03 -2.52 -2.21
N LEU A 17 3.05 -2.50 -0.88
CA LEU A 17 2.01 -3.13 -0.05
C LEU A 17 0.68 -2.38 -0.15
N LEU A 18 0.69 -1.04 -0.20
CA LEU A 18 -0.51 -0.24 -0.45
C LEU A 18 -1.08 -0.51 -1.84
N ALA A 19 -0.23 -0.63 -2.86
CA ALA A 19 -0.65 -0.99 -4.21
C ALA A 19 -1.30 -2.38 -4.25
N ALA A 20 -0.80 -3.34 -3.47
CA ALA A 20 -1.42 -4.65 -3.30
C ALA A 20 -2.83 -4.56 -2.71
N LEU A 21 -3.07 -3.68 -1.74
CA LEU A 21 -4.40 -3.45 -1.15
C LEU A 21 -5.39 -2.80 -2.13
N CYS A 22 -4.89 -2.04 -3.10
CA CYS A 22 -5.68 -1.43 -4.17
C CYS A 22 -6.04 -2.42 -5.30
N ALA A 23 -5.36 -3.55 -5.38
CA ALA A 23 -5.61 -4.57 -6.37
C ALA A 23 -6.78 -5.49 -5.97
N PRO A 24 -7.55 -6.02 -6.93
CA PRO A 24 -8.57 -7.05 -6.67
C PRO A 24 -7.98 -8.44 -6.43
N ALA A 25 -6.65 -8.58 -6.57
CA ALA A 25 -5.95 -9.86 -6.67
C ALA A 25 -5.53 -10.53 -5.35
N PRO A 26 -5.31 -9.86 -4.20
CA PRO A 26 -4.89 -10.61 -3.03
C PRO A 26 -6.09 -11.38 -2.47
N ASP A 27 -5.91 -12.69 -2.30
CA ASP A 27 -6.79 -13.51 -1.47
C ASP A 27 -7.06 -12.81 -0.13
N ARG A 28 -8.26 -13.04 0.43
CA ARG A 28 -8.71 -12.42 1.67
C ARG A 28 -7.70 -12.54 2.81
N GLN A 29 -7.01 -13.68 2.88
CA GLN A 29 -5.96 -13.96 3.85
C GLN A 29 -4.74 -13.07 3.65
N THR A 30 -4.20 -12.99 2.43
CA THR A 30 -3.07 -12.13 2.07
C THR A 30 -3.39 -10.67 2.35
N ARG A 31 -4.60 -10.21 2.01
CA ARG A 31 -5.05 -8.86 2.33
C ARG A 31 -5.06 -8.61 3.84
N ALA A 32 -5.61 -9.53 4.63
CA ALA A 32 -5.64 -9.41 6.09
C ALA A 32 -4.23 -9.35 6.69
N GLU A 33 -3.29 -10.17 6.19
CA GLU A 33 -1.90 -10.17 6.63
C GLU A 33 -1.19 -8.84 6.32
N ILE A 34 -1.40 -8.28 5.12
CA ILE A 34 -0.87 -6.94 4.78
C ILE A 34 -1.43 -5.89 5.73
N LEU A 35 -2.75 -5.91 5.99
CA LEU A 35 -3.38 -4.95 6.87
C LEU A 35 -2.85 -5.04 8.31
N GLU A 36 -2.69 -6.25 8.84
CA GLU A 36 -2.17 -6.48 10.19
C GLU A 36 -0.72 -5.99 10.31
N ARG A 37 0.12 -6.32 9.34
CA ARG A 37 1.54 -5.92 9.34
C ARG A 37 1.71 -4.42 9.19
N LEU A 38 0.96 -3.78 8.29
CA LEU A 38 0.99 -2.33 8.13
C LEU A 38 0.38 -1.60 9.33
N ALA A 39 -0.61 -2.18 10.02
CA ALA A 39 -1.19 -1.58 11.22
C ALA A 39 -0.22 -1.56 12.41
N ALA A 40 0.67 -2.55 12.49
CA ALA A 40 1.72 -2.63 13.52
C ALA A 40 3.01 -1.87 13.12
N HIS A 41 3.13 -1.45 11.87
CA HIS A 41 4.31 -0.79 11.32
C HIS A 41 4.27 0.72 11.55
N THR A 42 5.42 1.33 11.82
CA THR A 42 5.56 2.79 11.88
C THR A 42 5.93 3.28 10.48
N PHE A 43 4.98 3.92 9.80
CA PHE A 43 5.19 4.40 8.43
C PHE A 43 6.33 5.42 8.36
N ALA A 44 7.23 5.22 7.40
CA ALA A 44 8.31 6.15 7.11
C ALA A 44 7.79 7.45 6.47
N ILE A 45 6.69 7.36 5.71
CA ILE A 45 6.04 8.48 5.05
C ILE A 45 4.64 8.69 5.65
N PRO A 46 4.32 9.87 6.20
CA PRO A 46 3.02 10.12 6.83
C PRO A 46 1.86 9.98 5.83
N ASP A 47 2.08 10.33 4.56
CA ASP A 47 1.08 10.17 3.51
C ASP A 47 0.67 8.71 3.33
N HIS A 48 1.61 7.77 3.43
CA HIS A 48 1.33 6.34 3.35
C HIS A 48 0.43 5.88 4.51
N GLU A 49 0.63 6.41 5.71
CA GLU A 49 -0.23 6.13 6.86
C GLU A 49 -1.66 6.64 6.62
N VAL A 50 -1.81 7.87 6.11
CA VAL A 50 -3.12 8.45 5.81
C VAL A 50 -3.85 7.62 4.73
N ILE A 51 -3.13 7.23 3.69
CA ILE A 51 -3.64 6.36 2.62
C ILE A 51 -4.08 5.01 3.18
N PHE A 52 -3.23 4.37 4.00
CA PHE A 52 -3.55 3.12 4.67
C PHE A 52 -4.83 3.24 5.51
N ARG A 53 -4.93 4.27 6.36
CA ARG A 53 -6.10 4.51 7.21
C ARG A 53 -7.38 4.72 6.41
N ALA A 54 -7.29 5.32 5.23
CA ALA A 54 -8.42 5.43 4.31
C ALA A 54 -8.77 4.06 3.68
N LEU A 55 -7.77 3.30 3.22
CA LEU A 55 -7.95 1.96 2.61
C LEU A 55 -8.52 0.92 3.59
N VAL A 56 -8.12 0.93 4.86
CA VAL A 56 -8.65 0.03 5.91
C VAL A 56 -10.17 0.18 6.06
N LYS A 57 -10.69 1.40 5.88
CA LYS A 57 -12.12 1.71 6.00
C LYS A 57 -12.90 1.46 4.70
N MET A 58 -12.24 0.98 3.65
CA MET A 58 -12.85 0.76 2.34
C MET A 58 -13.11 -0.73 2.09
N PRO A 59 -14.28 -1.08 1.53
CA PRO A 59 -14.56 -2.45 1.13
C PRO A 59 -13.67 -2.88 -0.03
N HIS A 60 -13.54 -4.19 -0.22
CA HIS A 60 -12.89 -4.76 -1.39
C HIS A 60 -13.67 -4.36 -2.65
N ALA A 61 -13.03 -3.61 -3.55
CA ALA A 61 -13.64 -3.12 -4.78
C ALA A 61 -12.61 -3.13 -5.91
N THR A 62 -13.03 -2.77 -7.12
CA THR A 62 -12.10 -2.65 -8.25
C THR A 62 -11.10 -1.53 -8.01
N ALA A 63 -9.89 -1.66 -8.55
CA ALA A 63 -8.84 -0.64 -8.40
C ALA A 63 -9.31 0.76 -8.82
N LYS A 64 -10.12 0.85 -9.88
CA LYS A 64 -10.73 2.11 -10.33
C LYS A 64 -11.62 2.73 -9.24
N HIS A 65 -12.51 1.95 -8.65
CA HIS A 65 -13.43 2.43 -7.62
C HIS A 65 -12.68 2.78 -6.32
N ILE A 66 -11.65 2.01 -5.97
CA ILE A 66 -10.77 2.31 -4.84
C ILE A 66 -10.06 3.64 -5.07
N ARG A 67 -9.50 3.89 -6.26
CA ARG A 67 -8.84 5.17 -6.57
C ARG A 67 -9.78 6.36 -6.40
N GLU A 68 -10.94 6.34 -7.04
CA GLU A 68 -11.90 7.45 -6.96
C GLU A 68 -12.38 7.69 -5.52
N THR A 69 -12.66 6.61 -4.79
CA THR A 69 -13.11 6.70 -3.39
C THR A 69 -12.00 7.17 -2.46
N LEU A 70 -10.76 6.71 -2.67
CA LEU A 70 -9.60 7.08 -1.88
C LEU A 70 -9.32 8.57 -2.02
N SER A 71 -9.20 9.07 -3.26
CA SER A 71 -9.00 10.50 -3.51
C SER A 71 -10.10 11.35 -2.86
N ALA A 72 -11.37 10.98 -3.04
CA ALA A 72 -12.49 11.69 -2.41
C ALA A 72 -12.43 11.66 -0.87
N ARG A 73 -11.99 10.55 -0.27
CA ARG A 73 -11.82 10.44 1.19
C ARG A 73 -10.66 11.29 1.68
N LEU A 74 -9.52 11.30 0.99
CA LEU A 74 -8.36 12.11 1.35
C LEU A 74 -8.72 13.59 1.35
N THR A 75 -9.41 14.07 0.31
CA THR A 75 -9.95 15.44 0.27
C THR A 75 -10.85 15.74 1.47
N ARG A 76 -11.77 14.83 1.82
CA ARG A 76 -12.68 14.99 2.98
C ARG A 76 -11.96 14.97 4.32
N LEU A 77 -10.83 14.30 4.41
CA LEU A 77 -9.98 14.25 5.61
C LEU A 77 -9.06 15.48 5.72
N GLY A 78 -9.08 16.38 4.74
CA GLY A 78 -8.21 17.57 4.71
C GLY A 78 -6.87 17.34 4.04
N PHE A 79 -6.70 16.24 3.30
CA PHE A 79 -5.47 15.87 2.60
C PHE A 79 -5.67 15.81 1.06
N PRO A 80 -6.06 16.91 0.40
CA PRO A 80 -6.22 16.92 -1.06
C PRO A 80 -4.87 16.81 -1.82
N ASP A 81 -3.75 17.09 -1.15
CA ASP A 81 -2.41 17.14 -1.74
C ASP A 81 -1.72 15.77 -1.83
N ILE A 82 -2.26 14.77 -1.12
CA ILE A 82 -1.66 13.43 -1.11
C ILE A 82 -1.80 12.80 -2.49
N ASP A 83 -0.67 12.57 -3.14
CA ASP A 83 -0.60 11.93 -4.44
C ASP A 83 -0.69 10.39 -4.29
N VAL A 84 -1.80 9.85 -4.79
CA VAL A 84 -2.04 8.40 -4.78
C VAL A 84 -1.70 7.75 -6.13
N GLU A 85 -1.40 8.53 -7.18
CA GLU A 85 -1.12 8.01 -8.51
C GLU A 85 0.07 7.04 -8.54
N PRO A 86 1.20 7.29 -7.82
CA PRO A 86 2.30 6.34 -7.71
C PRO A 86 1.89 4.97 -7.19
N ILE A 87 0.84 4.87 -6.38
CA ILE A 87 0.36 3.59 -5.82
C ILE A 87 -0.43 2.82 -6.87
N PHE A 88 -1.27 3.51 -7.65
CA PHE A 88 -2.08 2.89 -8.70
C PHE A 88 -1.32 2.66 -10.02
N GLY A 89 -0.19 3.36 -10.22
CA GLY A 89 0.70 3.15 -11.36
C GLY A 89 1.54 1.88 -11.26
N LEU A 90 1.64 1.27 -10.07
CA LEU A 90 2.35 0.01 -9.87
C LEU A 90 1.49 -1.16 -10.34
N ALA A 91 2.11 -2.07 -11.10
CA ALA A 91 1.50 -3.36 -11.38
C ALA A 91 1.22 -4.09 -10.05
N PRO A 92 0.07 -4.75 -9.89
CA PRO A 92 -0.25 -5.46 -8.66
C PRO A 92 0.82 -6.53 -8.39
N PRO A 93 1.50 -6.50 -7.24
CA PRO A 93 2.52 -7.49 -6.94
C PRO A 93 1.91 -8.88 -6.81
N SER A 94 2.61 -9.90 -7.30
CA SER A 94 2.23 -11.30 -7.09
C SER A 94 2.26 -11.66 -5.60
N ALA A 95 1.51 -12.68 -5.20
CA ALA A 95 1.47 -13.16 -3.81
C ALA A 95 2.87 -13.45 -3.23
N GLU A 96 3.77 -14.03 -4.03
CA GLU A 96 5.16 -14.28 -3.61
C GLU A 96 5.92 -12.97 -3.31
N LYS A 97 5.78 -11.96 -4.16
CA LYS A 97 6.38 -10.64 -3.94
C LYS A 97 5.83 -9.97 -2.68
N ILE A 98 4.53 -10.07 -2.43
CA ILE A 98 3.90 -9.54 -1.21
C ILE A 98 4.54 -10.18 0.02
N ARG A 99 4.69 -11.50 0.05
CA ARG A 99 5.30 -12.22 1.20
C ARG A 99 6.74 -11.76 1.45
N THR A 100 7.52 -11.57 0.39
CA THR A 100 8.89 -11.03 0.50
C THR A 100 8.88 -9.62 1.09
N LEU A 101 7.98 -8.73 0.63
CA LEU A 101 7.85 -7.37 1.13
C LEU A 101 7.45 -7.35 2.62
N LEU A 102 6.52 -8.20 3.04
CA LEU A 102 6.10 -8.33 4.44
C LEU A 102 7.23 -8.84 5.34
N HIS A 103 8.08 -9.73 4.83
CA HIS A 103 9.27 -10.19 5.55
C HIS A 103 10.29 -9.06 5.74
N LEU A 104 10.51 -8.24 4.70
CA LEU A 104 11.42 -7.10 4.75
C LEU A 104 10.93 -5.98 5.68
N LEU A 105 9.62 -5.76 5.76
CA LEU A 105 9.03 -4.74 6.65
C LEU A 105 9.16 -5.09 8.15
N GLY A 106 9.23 -6.38 8.46
CA GLY A 106 9.21 -6.89 9.84
C GLY A 106 10.57 -7.17 10.47
N ARG A 107 11.66 -6.68 9.88
CA ARG A 107 13.03 -6.91 10.35
C ARG A 107 13.57 -5.68 11.07
#